data_AF-A0A961Y297-F1
#
_entry.id   AF-A0A961Y297-F1
#
_cell.length_a   1.000
_cell.length_b   1.000
_cell.length_c   1.000
_cell.angle_alpha   90.00
_cell.angle_beta   90.00
_cell.angle_gamma   90.00
#
_symmetry.space_group_name_H-M   'P 1'
#
loop_
_entity.id
_entity.type
_entity.pdbx_description
1 polymer ?
#
loop_
_entity_poly.entity_id
_entity_poly.type
_entity_poly.pdbx_seq_one_letter_code
_entity_poly.pdbx_strand_id
1 'polypeptide(L)' 'MSRPATISQADCTRLARVAKAEGVCIEVAIGERIVRIYPDARRPENEQTTKPEEIVL' A
#
# COMPACT_ATOMS: atom_id res chain seq x y z
N MET A 1 -4.05 20.47 20.16
CA MET A 1 -3.61 19.13 19.74
C MET A 1 -4.39 18.74 18.49
N SER A 2 -3.75 18.67 17.32
CA SER A 2 -4.43 18.31 16.07
C SER A 2 -4.86 16.84 16.13
N ARG A 3 -6.13 16.56 15.82
CA ARG A 3 -6.64 15.18 15.77
C ARG A 3 -5.79 14.37 14.79
N PRO A 4 -5.45 13.11 15.10
CA PRO A 4 -4.72 12.28 14.15
C PRO A 4 -5.55 12.15 12.87
N ALA A 5 -5.06 12.76 11.78
CA ALA A 5 -5.56 12.53 10.43
C ALA A 5 -5.74 11.02 10.23
N THR A 6 -7.00 10.63 10.12
CA THR A 6 -7.44 9.25 9.98
C THR A 6 -7.59 8.99 8.50
N ILE A 7 -6.99 7.91 7.99
CA ILE A 7 -7.22 7.50 6.60
C ILE A 7 -8.68 7.03 6.52
N SER A 8 -9.48 7.67 5.68
CA SER A 8 -10.88 7.29 5.51
C SER A 8 -11.00 6.00 4.69
N GLN A 9 -12.12 5.30 4.82
CA GLN A 9 -12.42 4.15 3.97
C GLN A 9 -12.47 4.51 2.48
N ALA A 10 -12.86 5.75 2.15
CA ALA A 10 -12.83 6.27 0.79
C ALA A 10 -11.39 6.39 0.26
N ASP A 11 -10.45 6.82 1.12
CA ASP A 11 -9.02 6.87 0.77
C ASP A 11 -8.45 5.48 0.55
N CYS A 12 -8.77 4.51 1.42
CA CYS A 12 -8.36 3.11 1.23
C CYS A 12 -8.91 2.54 -0.10
N THR A 13 -10.15 2.86 -0.45
CA THR A 13 -10.77 2.42 -1.71
C THR A 13 -10.07 3.04 -2.91
N ARG A 14 -9.70 4.32 -2.83
CA ARG A 14 -8.94 5.01 -3.88
C ARG A 14 -7.54 4.40 -4.03
N LEU A 15 -6.84 4.18 -2.92
CA LEU A 15 -5.52 3.54 -2.90
C LEU A 15 -5.57 2.13 -3.51
N ALA A 16 -6.56 1.31 -3.16
CA ALA A 16 -6.72 -0.03 -3.73
C ALA A 16 -6.95 -0.02 -5.25
N ARG A 17 -7.67 0.98 -5.78
CA ARG A 17 -7.85 1.13 -7.24
C ARG A 17 -6.54 1.48 -7.94
N VAL A 18 -5.76 2.40 -7.38
CA VAL A 18 -4.45 2.76 -7.90
C VAL A 18 -3.51 1.55 -7.83
N ALA A 19 -3.48 0.85 -6.70
CA ALA A 19 -2.70 -0.38 -6.50
C ALA A 19 -2.92 -1.38 -7.64
N LYS A 20 -4.20 -1.64 -7.95
CA LYS A 20 -4.59 -2.57 -9.01
C LYS A 20 -4.17 -2.10 -10.40
N ALA A 21 -4.25 -0.80 -10.69
CA ALA A 21 -3.84 -0.25 -11.97
C ALA A 21 -2.33 -0.35 -12.17
N GLU A 22 -1.57 -0.13 -11.11
CA GLU A 22 -0.10 -0.17 -11.11
C GLU A 22 0.47 -1.61 -10.94
N GLY A 23 -0.37 -2.61 -10.67
CA GLY A 23 0.10 -3.98 -10.43
C GLY A 23 0.91 -4.11 -9.14
N VAL A 24 0.48 -3.40 -8.09
CA VAL A 24 1.08 -3.45 -6.76
C VAL A 24 0.03 -3.80 -5.70
N CYS A 25 0.48 -4.40 -4.61
CA CYS A 25 -0.32 -4.65 -3.41
C CYS A 25 -0.06 -3.56 -2.38
N ILE A 26 -1.10 -3.09 -1.69
CA ILE A 26 -0.99 -2.06 -0.65
C ILE A 26 -1.62 -2.56 0.64
N GLU A 27 -0.88 -2.49 1.75
CA GLU A 27 -1.38 -2.69 3.11
C GLU A 27 -1.50 -1.35 3.83
N VAL A 28 -2.64 -1.09 4.48
CA VAL A 28 -2.89 0.16 5.20
C VAL A 28 -3.16 -0.14 6.67
N ALA A 29 -2.28 0.31 7.57
CA ALA A 29 -2.46 0.21 9.01
C ALA A 29 -3.26 1.41 9.54
N ILE A 30 -4.54 1.19 9.82
CA ILE A 30 -5.45 2.21 10.34
C ILE A 30 -5.09 2.50 11.80
N GLY A 31 -4.75 3.76 12.11
CA GLY A 31 -4.33 4.20 13.44
C GLY A 31 -2.85 4.59 13.53
N GLU A 32 -1.99 3.96 12.72
CA GLU A 32 -0.54 4.23 12.69
C GLU A 32 -0.09 5.02 11.45
N ARG A 33 -0.99 5.27 10.47
CA ARG A 33 -0.72 5.96 9.20
C ARG A 33 0.35 5.29 8.33
N ILE A 34 0.53 3.99 8.45
CA ILE A 34 1.53 3.26 7.66
C ILE A 34 0.84 2.69 6.42
N VAL A 35 1.38 3.02 5.25
CA VAL A 35 1.00 2.44 3.95
C VAL A 35 2.20 1.67 3.44
N ARG A 36 2.09 0.34 3.33
CA ARG A 36 3.15 -0.51 2.78
C ARG A 36 2.76 -0.92 1.38
N ILE A 37 3.69 -0.76 0.43
CA ILE A 37 3.47 -1.08 -0.98
C ILE A 37 4.42 -2.20 -1.35
N TYR A 38 3.89 -3.24 -2.00
CA TYR A 38 4.63 -4.40 -2.43
C TYR A 38 4.36 -4.63 -3.92
N PRO A 39 5.34 -5.10 -4.70
CA PRO A 39 5.05 -5.56 -6.05
C PRO A 39 3.97 -6.67 -5.99
N ASP A 40 2.96 -6.61 -6.86
CA ASP A 40 1.97 -7.69 -6.94
C ASP A 40 2.69 -8.92 -7.50
N ALA A 41 3.15 -9.79 -6.61
CA ALA A 41 3.87 -11.01 -6.94
C ALA A 41 2.99 -12.07 -7.65
N ARG A 42 1.85 -11.65 -8.22
CA ARG A 42 1.03 -12.45 -9.14
C ARG A 42 1.42 -12.21 -10.60
N ARG A 43 2.69 -12.41 -10.90
CA ARG A 43 3.06 -13.18 -12.09
C ARG A 43 3.51 -14.56 -11.62
N PRO A 44 2.73 -15.63 -11.85
CA PRO A 44 3.28 -16.96 -11.66
C PRO A 44 4.38 -17.16 -12.72
N GLU A 45 5.47 -17.84 -12.33
CA GLU A 45 6.55 -18.33 -13.22
C GLU A 45 7.70 -17.36 -13.60
N ASN A 46 8.32 -16.66 -12.64
CA ASN A 46 9.79 -16.66 -12.46
C ASN A 46 10.28 -15.51 -11.56
N GLU A 47 11.05 -15.92 -10.55
CA GLU A 47 12.28 -15.31 -10.04
C GLU A 47 12.29 -13.92 -9.38
N GLN A 48 13.04 -13.92 -8.28
CA GLN A 48 13.81 -12.82 -7.68
C GLN A 48 13.07 -11.77 -6.83
N THR A 49 12.92 -12.16 -5.56
CA THR A 49 13.37 -11.39 -4.37
C THR A 49 13.75 -9.92 -4.64
N THR A 50 12.75 -9.06 -4.66
CA THR A 50 12.96 -7.60 -4.55
C THR A 50 12.43 -7.14 -3.20
N LYS A 51 13.34 -6.54 -2.41
CA LYS A 51 13.11 -6.08 -1.05
C LYS A 51 12.09 -4.93 -1.05
N PRO A 52 11.21 -4.81 -0.02
CA PRO A 52 10.26 -3.71 0.06
C PRO A 52 10.98 -2.38 0.29
N GLU A 53 10.63 -1.35 -0.48
CA GLU A 53 11.03 0.03 -0.23
C GLU A 53 10.03 0.68 0.75
N GLU A 54 10.54 1.22 1.85
CA GLU A 54 9.77 1.95 2.84
C GLU A 54 9.76 3.45 2.48
N ILE A 55 8.57 4.02 2.23
CA ILE A 55 8.40 5.45 2.00
C ILE A 55 7.72 6.06 3.23
N VAL A 56 8.43 6.95 3.92
CA VAL A 56 7.92 7.70 5.08
C VAL A 56 7.28 9.01 4.58
N LEU A 57 6.02 9.23 4.94
CA LEU A 57 5.24 10.45 4.64
C LEU A 57 5.25 11.43 5.82
#